data_AF-A0A519JRR6-F1
#
_entry.id   AF-A0A519JRR6-F1
#
_cell.length_a   1.000
_cell.length_b   1.000
_cell.length_c   1.000
_cell.angle_alpha   90.00
_cell.angle_beta   90.00
_cell.angle_gamma   90.00
#
_symmetry.space_group_name_H-M   'P 1'
#
loop_
_entity.id
_entity.type
_entity.pdbx_description
1 polymer ?
#
loop_
_entity_poly.entity_id
_entity_poly.type
_entity_poly.pdbx_seq_one_letter_code
_entity_poly.pdbx_strand_id
1 'polypeptide(L)'
;MTALLKRLLRDRRGGVGALSVLVSVLVITASAATIDAASVQFRARSLQGLADTAAVSAAGNLATAEPTVRRVLALKNSSARVETVALGEYRARADVPIADRFSASGATPDAVRVVLHDDVELFFGSVLGIDSIRMRKSAVAIRPARNTAAFSIGSRLLTLDPPLVNALLSQLTGRQIQLSALSYDSLLTSSLDVDDLLDELGRTLSADDRETLLTRNLSTRRLVDAMATTTTGQTSVALKSLSASLGTGADRNLRLDSLIDIAPGVKGDINAKVPVWDLLNAALGDAAGPQTIDLNATVDSPVNVRVRLAIGEREQKSAWLTIARDGTTVVRTAQVRLHIDVTTLNLAGLGRVHLPVYAEVASGKAALTAINCSADTFDVSARSGIASVALGEIDSSRLSDFSRDAALTPAAVLDTAALKVRAAARVNVGDSGDTLLRFTR
;
A
#
# COMPACT_ATOMS: atom_id res chain seq x y z
N MET A 1 -5.67 90.55 -52.64
CA MET A 1 -5.47 89.09 -52.84
C MET A 1 -4.04 88.62 -52.50
N THR A 2 -2.98 89.28 -52.98
CA THR A 2 -1.57 88.89 -52.74
C THR A 2 -1.15 88.87 -51.26
N ALA A 3 -1.67 89.76 -50.42
CA ALA A 3 -1.39 89.76 -48.98
C ALA A 3 -2.03 88.57 -48.23
N LEU A 4 -3.21 88.11 -48.68
CA LEU A 4 -3.93 86.99 -48.08
C LEU A 4 -3.26 85.65 -48.43
N LEU A 5 -2.82 85.48 -49.68
CA LEU A 5 -2.03 84.31 -50.10
C LEU A 5 -0.67 84.24 -49.39
N LYS A 6 0.04 85.36 -49.20
CA LYS A 6 1.29 85.39 -48.42
C LYS A 6 1.08 85.05 -46.95
N ARG A 7 -0.09 85.37 -46.38
CA ARG A 7 -0.47 85.04 -45.00
C ARG A 7 -0.83 83.57 -44.84
N LEU A 8 -1.54 82.99 -45.83
CA LEU A 8 -1.86 81.57 -45.90
C LEU A 8 -0.60 80.69 -46.09
N LEU A 9 0.32 81.10 -46.98
CA LEU A 9 1.61 80.44 -47.22
C LEU A 9 2.58 80.52 -46.02
N ARG A 10 2.38 81.49 -45.11
CA ARG A 10 3.13 81.62 -43.86
C ARG A 10 2.42 81.00 -42.66
N ASP A 11 1.20 80.49 -42.83
CA ASP A 11 0.43 79.93 -41.72
C ASP A 11 0.89 78.50 -41.42
N ARG A 12 1.73 78.36 -40.40
CA ARG A 12 2.25 77.07 -39.91
C ARG A 12 1.34 76.42 -38.86
N ARG A 13 0.19 77.01 -38.52
CA ARG A 13 -0.70 76.51 -37.45
C ARG A 13 -1.45 75.23 -37.83
N GLY A 14 -1.63 74.95 -39.14
CA GLY A 14 -2.32 73.75 -39.62
C GLY A 14 -1.56 72.42 -39.43
N GLY A 15 -0.21 72.46 -39.40
CA GLY A 15 0.62 71.27 -39.23
C GLY A 15 0.49 70.62 -37.85
N VAL A 16 0.31 71.44 -36.81
CA VAL A 16 0.07 70.96 -35.43
C VAL A 16 -1.30 70.27 -35.32
N GLY A 17 -2.30 70.74 -36.05
CA GLY A 17 -3.62 70.13 -36.12
C GLY A 17 -3.58 68.75 -36.79
N ALA A 18 -2.96 68.64 -37.97
CA ALA A 18 -2.84 67.37 -38.68
C ALA A 18 -2.02 66.32 -37.90
N LEU A 19 -0.92 66.75 -37.28
CA LEU A 19 -0.09 65.88 -36.44
C LEU A 19 -0.83 65.45 -35.16
N SER A 20 -1.58 66.36 -34.52
CA SER A 20 -2.42 66.02 -33.36
C SER A 20 -3.48 64.98 -33.72
N VAL A 21 -4.16 65.12 -34.86
CA VAL A 21 -5.15 64.13 -35.32
C VAL A 21 -4.50 62.77 -35.56
N LEU A 22 -3.36 62.71 -36.24
CA LEU A 22 -2.64 61.45 -36.46
C LEU A 22 -2.21 60.79 -35.16
N VAL A 23 -1.66 61.56 -34.21
CA VAL A 23 -1.28 61.05 -32.88
C VAL A 23 -2.50 60.59 -32.10
N SER A 24 -3.61 61.34 -32.12
CA SER A 24 -4.86 60.95 -31.46
C SER A 24 -5.41 59.65 -32.03
N VAL A 25 -5.43 59.48 -33.36
CA VAL A 25 -5.86 58.22 -34.01
C VAL A 25 -4.96 57.06 -33.59
N LEU A 26 -3.65 57.26 -33.56
CA LEU A 26 -2.71 56.24 -33.11
C LEU A 26 -2.93 55.86 -31.64
N VAL A 27 -3.13 56.83 -30.76
CA VAL A 27 -3.42 56.59 -29.34
C VAL A 27 -4.75 55.86 -29.17
N ILE A 28 -5.81 56.29 -29.87
CA ILE A 28 -7.14 55.65 -29.80
C ILE A 28 -7.08 54.20 -30.30
N THR A 29 -6.44 53.95 -31.43
CA THR A 29 -6.32 52.59 -31.99
C THR A 29 -5.47 51.68 -31.09
N ALA A 30 -4.37 52.20 -30.52
CA ALA A 30 -3.59 51.47 -29.54
C ALA A 30 -4.39 51.15 -28.27
N SER A 31 -5.16 52.11 -27.74
CA SER A 31 -6.04 51.89 -26.58
C SER A 31 -7.16 50.89 -26.87
N ALA A 32 -7.76 50.94 -28.05
CA ALA A 32 -8.78 49.98 -28.48
C ALA A 32 -8.20 48.55 -28.51
N ALA A 33 -7.03 48.38 -29.11
CA ALA A 33 -6.33 47.10 -29.17
C ALA A 33 -5.94 46.57 -27.78
N THR A 34 -5.49 47.46 -26.87
CA THR A 34 -5.15 47.03 -25.50
C THR A 34 -6.38 46.64 -24.68
N ILE A 35 -7.53 47.32 -24.87
CA ILE A 35 -8.79 46.95 -24.20
C ILE A 35 -9.26 45.57 -24.66
N ASP A 36 -9.22 45.29 -25.96
CA ASP A 36 -9.59 43.97 -26.50
C ASP A 36 -8.64 42.88 -26.01
N ALA A 37 -7.32 43.12 -26.07
CA ALA A 37 -6.33 42.18 -25.54
C ALA A 37 -6.53 41.92 -24.03
N ALA A 38 -6.84 42.97 -23.25
CA ALA A 38 -7.13 42.85 -21.82
C ALA A 38 -8.43 42.07 -21.57
N SER A 39 -9.48 42.31 -22.36
CA SER A 39 -10.75 41.57 -22.31
C SER A 39 -10.55 40.08 -22.57
N VAL A 40 -9.84 39.75 -23.66
CA VAL A 40 -9.50 38.36 -24.03
C VAL A 40 -8.70 37.70 -22.91
N GLN A 41 -7.68 38.37 -22.36
CA GLN A 41 -6.87 37.79 -21.29
C GLN A 41 -7.67 37.61 -19.99
N PHE A 42 -8.57 38.53 -19.67
CA PHE A 42 -9.48 38.41 -18.53
C PHE A 42 -10.42 37.21 -18.69
N ARG A 43 -11.07 37.08 -19.86
CA ARG A 43 -11.94 35.95 -20.20
C ARG A 43 -11.17 34.63 -20.22
N ALA A 44 -9.93 34.62 -20.73
CA ALA A 44 -9.06 33.44 -20.74
C ALA A 44 -8.75 32.94 -19.33
N ARG A 45 -8.46 33.85 -18.38
CA ARG A 45 -8.26 33.51 -16.96
C ARG A 45 -9.53 33.04 -16.29
N SER A 46 -10.67 33.69 -16.58
CA SER A 46 -11.99 33.27 -16.08
C SER A 46 -12.35 31.86 -16.56
N LEU A 47 -12.13 31.57 -17.84
CA LEU A 47 -12.37 30.24 -18.43
C LEU A 47 -11.43 29.18 -17.84
N GLN A 48 -10.16 29.52 -17.58
CA GLN A 48 -9.24 28.60 -16.89
C GLN A 48 -9.71 28.31 -15.46
N GLY A 49 -10.07 29.33 -14.68
CA GLY A 49 -10.57 29.13 -13.32
C GLY A 49 -11.87 28.31 -13.26
N LEU A 50 -12.73 28.44 -14.28
CA LEU A 50 -13.91 27.60 -14.45
C LEU A 50 -13.53 26.14 -14.77
N ALA A 51 -12.58 25.93 -15.69
CA ALA A 51 -12.06 24.59 -16.01
C ALA A 51 -11.44 23.93 -14.78
N ASP A 52 -10.63 24.66 -14.00
CA ASP A 52 -10.01 24.16 -12.77
C ASP A 52 -11.06 23.77 -11.73
N THR A 53 -12.07 24.63 -11.51
CA THR A 53 -13.19 24.34 -10.59
C THR A 53 -13.97 23.11 -11.04
N ALA A 54 -14.26 23.00 -12.34
CA ALA A 54 -15.00 21.90 -12.91
C ALA A 54 -14.20 20.59 -12.80
N ALA A 55 -12.91 20.61 -13.09
CA ALA A 55 -12.02 19.46 -12.96
C ALA A 55 -11.91 18.98 -11.51
N VAL A 56 -11.65 19.86 -10.55
CA VAL A 56 -11.55 19.49 -9.12
C VAL A 56 -12.88 18.93 -8.60
N SER A 57 -14.00 19.54 -8.99
CA SER A 57 -15.33 19.04 -8.60
C SER A 57 -15.59 17.65 -9.19
N ALA A 58 -15.25 17.44 -10.46
CA ALA A 58 -15.39 16.15 -11.14
C ALA A 58 -14.44 15.08 -10.56
N ALA A 59 -13.25 15.45 -10.11
CA ALA A 59 -12.32 14.56 -9.43
C ALA A 59 -12.84 14.07 -8.07
N GLY A 60 -13.82 14.73 -7.45
CA GLY A 60 -14.47 14.23 -6.22
C GLY A 60 -15.10 12.84 -6.42
N ASN A 61 -15.76 12.63 -7.56
CA ASN A 61 -16.32 11.34 -7.96
C ASN A 61 -16.27 11.17 -9.48
N LEU A 62 -15.27 10.40 -9.95
CA LEU A 62 -14.99 10.15 -11.36
C LEU A 62 -16.16 9.47 -12.09
N ALA A 63 -16.97 8.64 -11.40
CA ALA A 63 -18.14 8.00 -12.00
C ALA A 63 -19.23 9.01 -12.41
N THR A 64 -19.22 10.20 -11.80
CA THR A 64 -20.17 11.29 -12.06
C THR A 64 -19.48 12.52 -12.67
N ALA A 65 -18.29 12.36 -13.26
CA ALA A 65 -17.47 13.47 -13.72
C ALA A 65 -18.20 14.40 -14.70
N GLU A 66 -18.74 13.86 -15.80
CA GLU A 66 -19.42 14.67 -16.82
C GLU A 66 -20.67 15.42 -16.32
N PRO A 67 -21.64 14.79 -15.61
CA PRO A 67 -22.77 15.53 -15.05
C PRO A 67 -22.32 16.57 -14.00
N THR A 68 -21.22 16.31 -13.27
CA THR A 68 -20.66 17.28 -12.32
C THR A 68 -20.09 18.51 -13.02
N VAL A 69 -19.34 18.33 -14.11
CA VAL A 69 -18.83 19.46 -14.92
C VAL A 69 -19.98 20.33 -15.42
N ARG A 70 -21.02 19.73 -15.99
CA ARG A 70 -22.20 20.48 -16.47
C ARG A 70 -22.91 21.24 -15.35
N ARG A 71 -23.01 20.65 -14.15
CA ARG A 71 -23.57 21.30 -12.96
C ARG A 71 -22.74 22.51 -12.54
N VAL A 72 -21.41 22.42 -12.57
CA VAL A 72 -20.51 23.55 -12.25
C VAL A 72 -20.72 24.71 -13.21
N LEU A 73 -20.80 24.44 -14.52
CA LEU A 73 -21.06 25.47 -15.54
C LEU A 73 -22.41 26.17 -15.31
N ALA A 74 -23.46 25.41 -15.00
CA ALA A 74 -24.78 25.94 -14.69
C ALA A 74 -24.79 26.81 -13.41
N LEU A 75 -24.16 26.34 -12.33
CA LEU A 75 -24.06 27.10 -11.06
C LEU A 75 -23.28 28.40 -11.20
N LYS A 76 -22.32 28.46 -12.14
CA LYS A 76 -21.53 29.66 -12.44
C LYS A 76 -22.18 30.55 -13.50
N ASN A 77 -23.36 30.21 -14.02
CA ASN A 77 -24.04 30.91 -15.10
C ASN A 77 -23.11 31.22 -16.29
N SER A 78 -22.26 30.25 -16.66
CA SER A 78 -21.26 30.44 -17.70
C SER A 78 -21.80 30.16 -19.10
N SER A 79 -21.34 30.94 -20.10
CA SER A 79 -21.56 30.68 -21.53
C SER A 79 -20.62 29.59 -22.11
N ALA A 80 -19.60 29.19 -21.36
CA ALA A 80 -18.62 28.22 -21.80
C ALA A 80 -19.27 26.86 -22.10
N ARG A 81 -18.71 26.16 -23.08
CA ARG A 81 -19.18 24.84 -23.52
C ARG A 81 -18.14 23.77 -23.21
N VAL A 82 -18.63 22.58 -22.91
CA VAL A 82 -17.79 21.39 -22.67
C VAL A 82 -17.35 20.83 -24.02
N GLU A 83 -16.05 20.85 -24.27
CA GLU A 83 -15.46 20.18 -25.44
C GLU A 83 -15.20 18.70 -25.14
N THR A 84 -14.65 18.40 -23.95
CA THR A 84 -14.29 17.04 -23.56
C THR A 84 -14.26 16.90 -22.04
N VAL A 85 -14.77 15.76 -21.55
CA VAL A 85 -14.51 15.25 -20.21
C VAL A 85 -13.91 13.86 -20.37
N ALA A 86 -12.61 13.72 -20.15
CA ALA A 86 -11.91 12.46 -20.31
C ALA A 86 -11.46 11.94 -18.94
N LEU A 87 -11.79 10.69 -18.62
CA LEU A 87 -11.21 9.96 -17.50
C LEU A 87 -9.89 9.35 -17.94
N GLY A 88 -8.93 9.24 -17.02
CA GLY A 88 -7.63 8.72 -17.35
C GLY A 88 -6.71 8.55 -16.15
N GLU A 89 -5.47 8.20 -16.42
CA GLU A 89 -4.41 8.09 -15.44
C GLU A 89 -3.49 9.32 -15.46
N TYR A 90 -3.14 9.83 -14.27
CA TYR A 90 -2.15 10.89 -14.13
C TYR A 90 -0.82 10.37 -13.57
N ARG A 91 0.28 10.66 -14.28
CA ARG A 91 1.65 10.30 -13.91
C ARG A 91 2.38 11.53 -13.42
N ALA A 92 2.43 11.71 -12.09
CA ALA A 92 3.07 12.86 -11.45
C ALA A 92 4.61 12.77 -11.39
N ARG A 93 5.25 12.14 -12.39
CA ARG A 93 6.71 11.98 -12.40
C ARG A 93 7.40 13.20 -13.00
N ALA A 94 8.56 13.55 -12.45
CA ALA A 94 9.32 14.73 -12.85
C ALA A 94 9.94 14.59 -14.25
N ASP A 95 10.29 13.37 -14.65
CA ASP A 95 10.84 12.98 -15.96
C ASP A 95 9.80 13.01 -17.10
N VAL A 96 8.51 12.99 -16.78
CA VAL A 96 7.42 13.07 -17.78
C VAL A 96 7.02 14.53 -18.04
N PRO A 97 7.07 15.02 -19.29
CA PRO A 97 6.60 16.36 -19.65
C PRO A 97 5.15 16.58 -19.25
N ILE A 98 4.80 17.79 -18.79
CA ILE A 98 3.45 18.12 -18.25
C ILE A 98 2.33 17.72 -19.21
N ALA A 99 2.52 17.91 -20.52
CA ALA A 99 1.54 17.57 -21.54
C ALA A 99 1.22 16.06 -21.62
N ASP A 100 2.19 15.21 -21.28
CA ASP A 100 2.11 13.75 -21.38
C ASP A 100 1.78 13.08 -20.04
N ARG A 101 1.63 13.86 -18.96
CA ARG A 101 1.32 13.33 -17.63
C ARG A 101 -0.08 12.75 -17.53
N PHE A 102 -1.03 13.22 -18.33
CA PHE A 102 -2.37 12.64 -18.39
C PHE A 102 -2.49 11.70 -19.59
N SER A 103 -2.84 10.44 -19.34
CA SER A 103 -3.23 9.49 -20.37
C SER A 103 -4.71 9.14 -20.25
N ALA A 104 -5.45 9.22 -21.35
CA ALA A 104 -6.85 8.79 -21.40
C ALA A 104 -7.02 7.25 -21.37
N SER A 105 -5.93 6.50 -21.24
CA SER A 105 -5.89 5.05 -21.11
C SER A 105 -5.73 4.64 -19.64
N GLY A 106 -6.45 3.62 -19.19
CA GLY A 106 -6.24 3.01 -17.88
C GLY A 106 -7.41 2.14 -17.45
N ALA A 107 -7.13 0.97 -16.87
CA ALA A 107 -8.16 0.10 -16.31
C ALA A 107 -8.81 0.74 -15.06
N THR A 108 -8.08 1.63 -14.39
CA THR A 108 -8.51 2.30 -13.17
C THR A 108 -8.19 3.80 -13.24
N PRO A 109 -9.07 4.63 -13.83
CA PRO A 109 -8.82 6.06 -13.95
C PRO A 109 -8.71 6.71 -12.56
N ASP A 110 -7.73 7.59 -12.39
CA ASP A 110 -7.47 8.35 -11.16
C ASP A 110 -7.44 9.86 -11.40
N ALA A 111 -7.74 10.30 -12.62
CA ALA A 111 -7.82 11.70 -12.97
C ALA A 111 -8.92 11.96 -13.99
N VAL A 112 -9.33 13.22 -14.05
CA VAL A 112 -10.24 13.74 -15.06
C VAL A 112 -9.60 14.95 -15.73
N ARG A 113 -9.64 14.97 -17.06
CA ARG A 113 -9.29 16.12 -17.89
C ARG A 113 -10.57 16.76 -18.40
N VAL A 114 -10.74 18.03 -18.07
CA VAL A 114 -11.86 18.85 -18.54
C VAL A 114 -11.32 19.87 -19.53
N VAL A 115 -11.91 19.89 -20.71
CA VAL A 115 -11.63 20.86 -21.76
C VAL A 115 -12.88 21.69 -22.00
N LEU A 116 -12.75 23.00 -21.79
CA LEU A 116 -13.81 23.96 -22.03
C LEU A 116 -13.40 24.89 -23.17
N HIS A 117 -14.39 25.37 -23.91
CA HIS A 117 -14.20 26.44 -24.87
C HIS A 117 -15.27 27.53 -24.72
N ASP A 118 -14.92 28.75 -25.09
CA ASP A 118 -15.80 29.93 -25.06
C ASP A 118 -15.44 30.85 -26.23
N ASP A 119 -16.42 31.54 -26.78
CA ASP A 119 -16.22 32.50 -27.88
C ASP A 119 -16.27 33.92 -27.28
N VAL A 120 -15.14 34.65 -27.31
CA VAL A 120 -15.03 35.99 -26.73
C VAL A 120 -15.24 37.04 -27.79
N GLU A 121 -16.30 37.82 -27.65
CA GLU A 121 -16.56 38.99 -28.49
C GLU A 121 -15.51 40.08 -28.26
N LEU A 122 -15.02 40.66 -29.35
CA LEU A 122 -14.09 41.80 -29.32
C LEU A 122 -14.90 43.10 -29.35
N PHE A 123 -14.52 44.09 -28.54
CA PHE A 123 -15.20 45.37 -28.49
C PHE A 123 -14.87 46.24 -29.71
N PHE A 124 -13.61 46.21 -30.17
CA PHE A 124 -13.12 47.07 -31.25
C PHE A 124 -12.58 46.29 -32.46
N GLY A 125 -12.28 44.99 -32.30
CA GLY A 125 -11.85 44.09 -33.38
C GLY A 125 -12.85 43.95 -34.54
N SER A 126 -14.14 44.21 -34.29
CA SER A 126 -15.19 44.22 -35.32
C SER A 126 -14.95 45.28 -36.40
N VAL A 127 -14.28 46.40 -36.08
CA VAL A 127 -13.86 47.42 -37.06
C VAL A 127 -12.88 46.84 -38.09
N LEU A 128 -12.17 45.76 -37.73
CA LEU A 128 -11.24 45.03 -38.58
C LEU A 128 -11.85 43.72 -39.13
N GLY A 129 -13.15 43.48 -38.92
CA GLY A 129 -13.85 42.26 -39.35
C GLY A 129 -13.59 41.03 -38.46
N ILE A 130 -13.10 41.21 -37.24
CA ILE A 130 -12.87 40.13 -36.27
C ILE A 130 -13.87 40.30 -35.13
N ASP A 131 -14.99 39.59 -35.20
CA ASP A 131 -16.08 39.76 -34.22
C ASP A 131 -15.82 39.00 -32.91
N SER A 132 -15.15 37.85 -32.98
CA SER A 132 -14.83 37.04 -31.80
C SER A 132 -13.58 36.19 -31.95
N ILE A 133 -13.03 35.78 -30.81
CA ILE A 133 -11.92 34.83 -30.72
C ILE A 133 -12.39 33.63 -29.91
N ARG A 134 -12.30 32.43 -30.52
CA ARG A 134 -12.51 31.17 -29.81
C ARG A 134 -11.34 30.87 -28.89
N MET A 135 -11.63 30.65 -27.62
CA MET A 135 -10.64 30.24 -26.63
C MET A 135 -10.94 28.83 -26.14
N ARG A 136 -9.86 28.09 -25.86
CA ARG A 136 -9.90 26.76 -25.28
C ARG A 136 -9.03 26.74 -24.03
N LYS A 137 -9.54 26.15 -22.95
CA LYS A 137 -8.78 25.92 -21.71
C LYS A 137 -8.98 24.49 -21.24
N SER A 138 -7.92 23.95 -20.67
CA SER A 138 -7.89 22.58 -20.17
C SER A 138 -7.44 22.59 -18.72
N ALA A 139 -8.06 21.74 -17.92
CA ALA A 139 -7.68 21.47 -16.55
C ALA A 139 -7.65 19.96 -16.32
N VAL A 140 -6.68 19.51 -15.54
CA VAL A 140 -6.58 18.11 -15.10
C VAL A 140 -6.62 18.11 -13.59
N ALA A 141 -7.53 17.32 -13.02
CA ALA A 141 -7.61 17.11 -11.59
C ALA A 141 -7.46 15.63 -11.27
N ILE A 142 -6.68 15.35 -10.24
CA ILE A 142 -6.37 14.00 -9.78
C ILE A 142 -7.27 13.69 -8.60
N ARG A 143 -7.81 12.48 -8.58
CA ARG A 143 -8.40 11.82 -7.41
C ARG A 143 -7.40 10.78 -6.92
N PRO A 144 -6.51 11.11 -5.97
CA PRO A 144 -5.63 10.10 -5.41
C PRO A 144 -6.50 8.97 -4.86
N ALA A 145 -6.12 7.72 -5.10
CA ALA A 145 -6.82 6.57 -4.54
C ALA A 145 -6.62 6.53 -3.01
N ARG A 146 -7.33 7.39 -2.29
CA ARG A 146 -7.34 7.48 -0.82
C ARG A 146 -8.35 6.52 -0.18
N ASN A 147 -9.18 5.87 -0.99
CA ASN A 147 -10.10 4.84 -0.52
C ASN A 147 -9.33 3.52 -0.45
N THR A 148 -8.36 3.46 0.45
CA THR A 148 -7.53 2.27 0.67
C THR A 148 -7.50 1.92 2.14
N ALA A 149 -7.48 0.62 2.43
CA ALA A 149 -7.27 0.10 3.76
C ALA A 149 -6.07 -0.85 3.71
N ALA A 150 -5.13 -0.65 4.62
CA ALA A 150 -4.04 -1.57 4.84
C ALA A 150 -4.42 -2.54 5.95
N PHE A 151 -4.35 -3.84 5.70
CA PHE A 151 -4.60 -4.85 6.72
C PHE A 151 -3.73 -6.09 6.49
N SER A 152 -3.38 -6.74 7.59
CA SER A 152 -2.71 -8.03 7.61
C SER A 152 -3.47 -8.98 8.52
N ILE A 153 -3.33 -10.28 8.26
CA ILE A 153 -3.84 -11.33 9.15
C ILE A 153 -2.72 -12.29 9.50
N GLY A 154 -2.73 -12.75 10.75
CA GLY A 154 -1.74 -13.66 11.29
C GLY A 154 -2.36 -14.65 12.27
N SER A 155 -1.71 -15.79 12.41
CA SER A 155 -2.06 -16.81 13.40
C SER A 155 -1.16 -16.58 14.62
N ARG A 156 -1.60 -15.76 15.59
CA ARG A 156 -0.83 -15.58 16.83
C ARG A 156 -1.03 -16.80 17.72
N LEU A 157 -0.04 -17.69 17.73
CA LEU A 157 -0.03 -18.94 18.50
C LEU A 157 1.03 -18.82 19.60
N LEU A 158 0.56 -18.49 20.81
CA LEU A 158 1.33 -18.39 22.05
C LEU A 158 2.45 -17.33 22.09
N THR A 159 2.64 -16.74 23.27
CA THR A 159 3.87 -16.04 23.64
C THR A 159 4.93 -17.09 23.94
N LEU A 160 6.05 -17.05 23.22
CA LEU A 160 7.16 -17.98 23.43
C LEU A 160 8.20 -17.37 24.38
N ASP A 161 8.84 -18.21 25.18
CA ASP A 161 9.98 -17.82 26.01
C ASP A 161 11.20 -17.48 25.14
N PRO A 162 12.05 -16.50 25.54
CA PRO A 162 13.19 -16.06 24.73
C PRO A 162 14.14 -17.17 24.24
N PRO A 163 14.47 -18.23 25.01
CA PRO A 163 15.31 -19.32 24.51
C PRO A 163 14.68 -20.08 23.33
N LEU A 164 13.36 -20.28 23.37
CA LEU A 164 12.62 -20.96 22.31
C LEU A 164 12.53 -20.08 21.06
N VAL A 165 12.37 -18.77 21.24
CA VAL A 165 12.43 -17.78 20.16
C VAL A 165 13.80 -17.80 19.48
N ASN A 166 14.88 -17.80 20.26
CA ASN A 166 16.24 -17.84 19.71
C ASN A 166 16.49 -19.13 18.94
N ALA A 167 16.03 -20.28 19.45
CA ALA A 167 16.13 -21.55 18.75
C ALA A 167 15.32 -21.56 17.44
N LEU A 168 14.10 -21.02 17.46
CA LEU A 168 13.24 -20.88 16.29
C LEU A 168 13.90 -20.00 15.22
N LEU A 169 14.31 -18.78 15.58
CA LEU A 169 14.98 -17.85 14.67
C LEU A 169 16.29 -18.44 14.16
N SER A 170 16.99 -19.20 14.99
CA SER A 170 18.23 -19.85 14.58
C SER A 170 18.02 -20.89 13.49
N GLN A 171 16.95 -21.68 13.59
CA GLN A 171 16.61 -22.66 12.56
C GLN A 171 16.06 -22.02 11.30
N LEU A 172 15.15 -21.04 11.42
CA LEU A 172 14.61 -20.30 10.27
C LEU A 172 15.72 -19.62 9.47
N THR A 173 16.69 -19.01 10.15
CA THR A 173 17.80 -18.30 9.51
C THR A 173 18.96 -19.23 9.13
N GLY A 174 19.05 -20.42 9.75
CA GLY A 174 20.21 -21.30 9.68
C GLY A 174 21.44 -20.73 10.37
N ARG A 175 21.28 -19.78 11.30
CA ARG A 175 22.36 -19.05 12.01
C ARG A 175 22.14 -19.05 13.50
N GLN A 176 23.17 -18.78 14.29
CA GLN A 176 23.00 -18.67 15.73
C GLN A 176 22.45 -17.28 16.08
N ILE A 177 21.20 -17.23 16.53
CA ILE A 177 20.52 -16.00 16.97
C ILE A 177 20.46 -15.95 18.50
N GLN A 178 20.84 -14.80 19.07
CA GLN A 178 20.86 -14.57 20.52
C GLN A 178 20.21 -13.23 20.84
N LEU A 179 18.87 -13.22 20.94
CA LEU A 179 18.11 -12.08 21.46
C LEU A 179 18.01 -12.16 22.98
N SER A 180 18.22 -11.03 23.64
CA SER A 180 17.89 -10.86 25.06
C SER A 180 16.38 -10.75 25.24
N ALA A 181 15.90 -10.97 26.47
CA ALA A 181 14.49 -10.78 26.81
C ALA A 181 14.02 -9.34 26.53
N LEU A 182 14.88 -8.34 26.80
CA LEU A 182 14.59 -6.93 26.52
C LEU A 182 14.50 -6.65 25.02
N SER A 183 15.41 -7.21 24.22
CA SER A 183 15.36 -7.08 22.76
C SER A 183 14.09 -7.73 22.19
N TYR A 184 13.74 -8.92 22.66
CA TYR A 184 12.51 -9.59 22.25
C TYR A 184 11.25 -8.79 22.59
N ASP A 185 11.14 -8.28 23.81
CA ASP A 185 10.00 -7.45 24.24
C ASP A 185 9.86 -6.18 23.40
N SER A 186 11.00 -5.53 23.07
CA SER A 186 10.99 -4.37 22.18
C SER A 186 10.51 -4.69 20.76
N LEU A 187 10.84 -5.87 20.21
CA LEU A 187 10.38 -6.29 18.88
C LEU A 187 8.87 -6.57 18.88
N LEU A 188 8.34 -7.16 19.95
CA LEU A 188 6.92 -7.49 20.11
C LEU A 188 6.03 -6.24 20.28
N THR A 189 6.53 -5.22 20.95
CA THR A 189 5.75 -4.03 21.33
C THR A 189 5.93 -2.85 20.37
N SER A 190 6.91 -2.91 19.48
CA SER A 190 7.19 -1.84 18.52
C SER A 190 6.45 -2.01 17.19
N SER A 191 6.15 -0.87 16.59
CA SER A 191 5.60 -0.76 15.24
C SER A 191 6.55 0.02 14.33
N LEU A 192 6.51 -0.28 13.04
CA LEU A 192 7.25 0.40 11.99
C LEU A 192 6.26 1.01 10.99
N ASP A 193 6.61 2.17 10.45
CA ASP A 193 5.87 2.82 9.36
C ASP A 193 6.28 2.20 8.02
N VAL A 194 5.29 1.77 7.24
CA VAL A 194 5.53 1.08 5.96
C VAL A 194 6.12 2.04 4.92
N ASP A 195 5.74 3.32 4.93
CA ASP A 195 6.26 4.30 3.96
C ASP A 195 7.74 4.58 4.25
N ASP A 196 8.12 4.78 5.52
CA ASP A 196 9.53 4.96 5.92
C ASP A 196 10.40 3.78 5.49
N LEU A 197 9.89 2.54 5.62
CA LEU A 197 10.59 1.34 5.18
C LEU A 197 10.74 1.26 3.66
N LEU A 198 9.67 1.56 2.91
CA LEU A 198 9.72 1.56 1.45
C LEU A 198 10.67 2.64 0.91
N ASP A 199 10.71 3.81 1.55
CA ASP A 199 11.62 4.90 1.18
C ASP A 199 13.08 4.54 1.44
N GLU A 200 13.41 3.94 2.60
CA GLU A 200 14.76 3.47 2.88
C GLU A 200 15.20 2.34 1.94
N LEU A 201 14.29 1.41 1.60
CA LEU A 201 14.57 0.36 0.63
C LEU A 201 14.72 0.92 -0.79
N GLY A 202 13.91 1.89 -1.20
CA GLY A 202 14.03 2.58 -2.48
C GLY A 202 15.39 3.27 -2.64
N ARG A 203 15.84 3.97 -1.59
CA ARG A 203 17.14 4.63 -1.54
C ARG A 203 18.31 3.65 -1.59
N THR A 204 18.23 2.54 -0.85
CA THR A 204 19.32 1.55 -0.77
C THR A 204 19.39 0.61 -1.98
N LEU A 205 18.28 0.38 -2.68
CA LEU A 205 18.22 -0.44 -3.89
C LEU A 205 18.29 0.36 -5.19
N SER A 206 18.31 1.69 -5.10
CA SER A 206 18.22 2.60 -6.26
C SER A 206 17.03 2.23 -7.15
N ALA A 207 15.85 2.09 -6.54
CA ALA A 207 14.60 1.84 -7.23
C ALA A 207 13.80 3.15 -7.31
N ASP A 208 13.63 3.67 -8.52
CA ASP A 208 12.97 4.97 -8.76
C ASP A 208 11.44 4.88 -8.70
N ASP A 209 10.89 3.67 -8.74
CA ASP A 209 9.46 3.45 -8.57
C ASP A 209 9.12 2.22 -7.71
N ARG A 210 7.90 2.28 -7.16
CA ARG A 210 7.39 1.30 -6.20
C ARG A 210 7.20 -0.08 -6.80
N GLU A 211 6.81 -0.18 -8.06
CA GLU A 211 6.60 -1.47 -8.74
C GLU A 211 7.93 -2.21 -8.92
N THR A 212 8.97 -1.50 -9.37
CA THR A 212 10.33 -2.02 -9.46
C THR A 212 10.85 -2.40 -8.08
N LEU A 213 10.58 -1.60 -7.05
CA LEU A 213 10.96 -1.91 -5.69
C LEU A 213 10.31 -3.21 -5.18
N LEU A 214 9.00 -3.38 -5.41
CA LEU A 214 8.23 -4.52 -4.91
C LEU A 214 8.66 -5.85 -5.54
N THR A 215 8.97 -5.84 -6.83
CA THR A 215 9.25 -7.05 -7.62
C THR A 215 10.73 -7.46 -7.63
N ARG A 216 11.63 -6.61 -7.13
CA ARG A 216 13.07 -6.86 -7.12
C ARG A 216 13.49 -7.83 -6.03
N ASN A 217 14.46 -8.68 -6.33
CA ASN A 217 15.09 -9.55 -5.34
C ASN A 217 15.82 -8.71 -4.27
N LEU A 218 15.45 -8.93 -3.02
CA LEU A 218 15.99 -8.28 -1.83
C LEU A 218 16.51 -9.36 -0.88
N SER A 219 17.72 -9.18 -0.34
CA SER A 219 18.19 -10.11 0.69
C SER A 219 17.48 -9.84 2.03
N THR A 220 17.19 -10.92 2.77
CA THR A 220 16.59 -10.84 4.11
C THR A 220 17.37 -9.91 5.04
N ARG A 221 18.71 -9.99 4.99
CA ARG A 221 19.58 -9.10 5.76
C ARG A 221 19.32 -7.63 5.43
N ARG A 222 19.22 -7.27 4.15
CA ARG A 222 18.99 -5.89 3.72
C ARG A 222 17.62 -5.37 4.14
N LEU A 223 16.60 -6.23 4.14
CA LEU A 223 15.30 -5.89 4.74
C LEU A 223 15.41 -5.60 6.24
N VAL A 224 16.08 -6.47 7.00
CA VAL A 224 16.28 -6.27 8.44
C VAL A 224 17.12 -5.01 8.73
N ASP A 225 18.13 -4.73 7.92
CA ASP A 225 18.92 -3.49 8.01
C ASP A 225 18.04 -2.25 7.77
N ALA A 226 17.16 -2.27 6.77
CA ALA A 226 16.21 -1.19 6.52
C ALA A 226 15.22 -1.00 7.68
N MET A 227 14.66 -2.10 8.21
CA MET A 227 13.81 -2.06 9.42
C MET A 227 14.57 -1.48 10.62
N ALA A 228 15.86 -1.77 10.75
CA ALA A 228 16.68 -1.24 11.84
C ALA A 228 16.97 0.26 11.69
N THR A 229 17.06 0.76 10.45
CA THR A 229 17.23 2.19 10.13
C THR A 229 15.95 2.99 10.39
N THR A 230 14.78 2.40 10.14
CA THR A 230 13.48 3.06 10.28
C THR A 230 12.83 2.85 11.66
N THR A 231 13.52 2.16 12.57
CA THR A 231 13.12 2.02 13.98
C THR A 231 14.13 2.71 14.89
N THR A 232 13.76 2.91 16.15
CA THR A 232 14.60 3.60 17.14
C THR A 232 14.75 2.78 18.42
N GLY A 233 15.62 3.24 19.33
CA GLY A 233 15.80 2.65 20.65
C GLY A 233 16.24 1.18 20.61
N GLN A 234 15.70 0.39 21.55
CA GLN A 234 16.05 -1.02 21.70
C GLN A 234 15.67 -1.87 20.49
N THR A 235 14.59 -1.54 19.79
CA THR A 235 14.15 -2.23 18.57
C THR A 235 15.22 -2.16 17.48
N SER A 236 15.77 -0.97 17.23
CA SER A 236 16.86 -0.79 16.26
C SER A 236 18.11 -1.59 16.65
N VAL A 237 18.45 -1.64 17.94
CA VAL A 237 19.57 -2.43 18.46
C VAL A 237 19.35 -3.93 18.24
N ALA A 238 18.14 -4.42 18.54
CA ALA A 238 17.77 -5.82 18.33
C ALA A 238 17.85 -6.22 16.85
N LEU A 239 17.33 -5.39 15.95
CA LEU A 239 17.38 -5.64 14.50
C LEU A 239 18.81 -5.58 13.95
N LYS A 240 19.66 -4.66 14.42
CA LYS A 240 21.10 -4.63 14.05
C LYS A 240 21.85 -5.87 14.53
N SER A 241 21.56 -6.37 15.72
CA SER A 241 22.13 -7.61 16.23
C SER A 241 21.71 -8.81 15.37
N LEU A 242 20.43 -8.85 14.97
CA LEU A 242 19.93 -9.86 14.05
C LEU A 242 20.59 -9.76 12.67
N SER A 243 20.69 -8.56 12.10
CA SER A 243 21.30 -8.36 10.78
C SER A 243 22.78 -8.71 10.76
N ALA A 244 23.52 -8.41 11.83
CA ALA A 244 24.90 -8.85 12.01
C ALA A 244 25.00 -10.39 12.04
N SER A 245 24.08 -11.06 12.73
CA SER A 245 24.02 -12.53 12.78
C SER A 245 23.71 -13.14 11.41
N LEU A 246 22.79 -12.54 10.65
CA LEU A 246 22.50 -12.93 9.25
C LEU A 246 23.70 -12.76 8.33
N GLY A 247 24.57 -11.77 8.59
CA GLY A 247 25.77 -11.50 7.80
C GLY A 247 26.88 -12.55 7.86
N THR A 248 26.78 -13.56 8.73
CA THR A 248 27.82 -14.59 8.94
C THR A 248 27.89 -15.69 7.86
N GLY A 249 27.30 -15.48 6.67
CA GLY A 249 27.15 -16.52 5.64
C GLY A 249 26.20 -16.10 4.51
N ALA A 250 25.80 -17.04 3.64
CA ALA A 250 24.96 -16.75 2.48
C ALA A 250 23.59 -16.18 2.84
N ASP A 251 23.25 -15.05 2.24
CA ASP A 251 21.95 -14.39 2.35
C ASP A 251 20.87 -15.20 1.62
N ARG A 252 19.66 -15.23 2.20
CA ARG A 252 18.45 -15.68 1.51
C ARG A 252 17.77 -14.48 0.86
N ASN A 253 17.18 -14.71 -0.31
CA ASN A 253 16.47 -13.67 -1.05
C ASN A 253 14.96 -13.83 -0.88
N LEU A 254 14.28 -12.70 -0.86
CA LEU A 254 12.83 -12.56 -0.90
C LEU A 254 12.47 -11.46 -1.89
N ARG A 255 11.18 -11.31 -2.18
CA ARG A 255 10.64 -10.16 -2.89
C ARG A 255 9.69 -9.42 -1.96
N LEU A 256 9.57 -8.11 -2.10
CA LEU A 256 8.66 -7.37 -1.22
C LEU A 256 7.20 -7.65 -1.59
N ASP A 257 6.90 -7.98 -2.84
CA ASP A 257 5.55 -8.35 -3.28
C ASP A 257 5.01 -9.68 -2.73
N SER A 258 5.88 -10.57 -2.20
CA SER A 258 5.42 -11.72 -1.40
C SER A 258 5.03 -11.33 0.03
N LEU A 259 5.44 -10.15 0.49
CA LEU A 259 5.17 -9.65 1.85
C LEU A 259 4.11 -8.55 1.87
N ILE A 260 4.13 -7.65 0.88
CA ILE A 260 3.30 -6.46 0.78
C ILE A 260 2.68 -6.42 -0.61
N ASP A 261 1.37 -6.63 -0.67
CA ASP A 261 0.59 -6.47 -1.89
C ASP A 261 -0.10 -5.10 -1.89
N ILE A 262 0.04 -4.36 -2.99
CA ILE A 262 -0.58 -3.04 -3.16
C ILE A 262 -1.50 -3.10 -4.36
N ALA A 263 -2.79 -2.85 -4.13
CA ALA A 263 -3.77 -2.89 -5.20
C ALA A 263 -3.45 -1.90 -6.34
N PRO A 264 -3.72 -2.25 -7.61
CA PRO A 264 -3.50 -1.36 -8.73
C PRO A 264 -4.23 0.00 -8.58
N GLY A 265 -3.50 1.06 -8.94
CA GLY A 265 -4.00 2.43 -8.88
C GLY A 265 -3.87 3.12 -7.52
N VAL A 266 -3.39 2.40 -6.48
CA VAL A 266 -3.02 3.03 -5.20
C VAL A 266 -1.76 3.87 -5.41
N LYS A 267 -1.86 5.17 -5.10
CA LYS A 267 -0.79 6.16 -5.29
C LYS A 267 -0.61 7.00 -4.03
N GLY A 268 0.61 7.45 -3.79
CA GLY A 268 0.99 8.22 -2.60
C GLY A 268 1.37 7.32 -1.42
N ASP A 269 1.28 7.90 -0.23
CA ASP A 269 1.68 7.28 1.05
C ASP A 269 0.60 6.30 1.53
N ILE A 270 1.04 5.15 2.01
CA ILE A 270 0.20 4.06 2.52
C ILE A 270 -0.36 4.42 3.92
N ASN A 271 0.40 5.17 4.72
CA ASN A 271 0.11 5.57 6.09
C ASN A 271 -0.26 4.38 7.00
N ALA A 272 0.46 3.26 6.85
CA ALA A 272 0.25 2.04 7.62
C ALA A 272 1.37 1.83 8.62
N LYS A 273 1.00 1.54 9.87
CA LYS A 273 1.93 1.06 10.89
C LYS A 273 1.72 -0.42 11.12
N VAL A 274 2.81 -1.18 11.09
CA VAL A 274 2.78 -2.62 11.28
C VAL A 274 3.67 -3.08 12.43
N PRO A 275 3.30 -4.13 13.17
CA PRO A 275 4.16 -4.68 14.22
C PRO A 275 5.49 -5.18 13.64
N VAL A 276 6.59 -4.78 14.26
CA VAL A 276 7.95 -5.14 13.78
C VAL A 276 8.17 -6.64 13.81
N TRP A 277 7.75 -7.29 14.90
CA TRP A 277 7.84 -8.75 15.05
C TRP A 277 7.10 -9.52 13.97
N ASP A 278 5.91 -9.06 13.58
CA ASP A 278 5.08 -9.76 12.60
C ASP A 278 5.67 -9.63 11.19
N LEU A 279 6.15 -8.43 10.83
CA LEU A 279 6.87 -8.23 9.57
C LEU A 279 8.16 -9.06 9.52
N LEU A 280 8.91 -9.09 10.62
CA LEU A 280 10.14 -9.87 10.71
C LEU A 280 9.87 -11.37 10.49
N ASN A 281 8.88 -11.93 11.19
CA ASN A 281 8.53 -13.34 11.02
C ASN A 281 7.98 -13.65 9.62
N ALA A 282 7.17 -12.75 9.04
CA ALA A 282 6.69 -12.89 7.68
C ALA A 282 7.87 -12.94 6.69
N ALA A 283 8.84 -12.03 6.82
CA ALA A 283 10.03 -11.99 5.98
C ALA A 283 10.94 -13.21 6.13
N LEU A 284 11.20 -13.63 7.38
CA LEU A 284 12.04 -14.81 7.65
C LEU A 284 11.36 -16.10 7.18
N GLY A 285 10.05 -16.22 7.38
CA GLY A 285 9.25 -17.35 6.92
C GLY A 285 9.20 -17.44 5.40
N ASP A 286 8.96 -16.32 4.71
CA ASP A 286 8.95 -16.25 3.24
C ASP A 286 10.31 -16.62 2.64
N ALA A 287 11.40 -16.06 3.19
CA ALA A 287 12.76 -16.37 2.73
C ALA A 287 13.19 -17.81 3.05
N ALA A 288 12.62 -18.43 4.09
CA ALA A 288 12.89 -19.81 4.47
C ALA A 288 12.07 -20.83 3.66
N GLY A 289 10.87 -20.45 3.22
CA GLY A 289 9.89 -21.36 2.63
C GLY A 289 9.37 -22.39 3.63
N PRO A 290 8.73 -23.47 3.16
CA PRO A 290 8.25 -24.55 4.02
C PRO A 290 9.40 -25.23 4.75
N GLN A 291 9.38 -25.18 6.09
CA GLN A 291 10.43 -25.78 6.91
C GLN A 291 9.84 -26.57 8.08
N THR A 292 10.56 -27.62 8.49
CA THR A 292 10.32 -28.32 9.75
C THR A 292 11.42 -27.95 10.72
N ILE A 293 11.01 -27.49 11.90
CA ILE A 293 11.87 -26.91 12.93
C ILE A 293 11.81 -27.84 14.13
N ASP A 294 12.95 -28.38 14.57
CA ASP A 294 13.06 -29.31 15.69
C ASP A 294 13.71 -28.64 16.90
N LEU A 295 12.88 -28.20 17.83
CA LEU A 295 13.29 -27.54 19.06
C LEU A 295 13.33 -28.58 20.18
N ASN A 296 14.54 -28.94 20.62
CA ASN A 296 14.71 -29.71 21.84
C ASN A 296 14.74 -28.73 23.02
N ALA A 297 13.67 -28.68 23.79
CA ALA A 297 13.67 -27.95 25.05
C ALA A 297 14.26 -28.87 26.11
N THR A 298 15.49 -28.57 26.56
CA THR A 298 16.07 -29.25 27.72
C THR A 298 15.33 -28.75 28.97
N VAL A 299 14.28 -29.46 29.35
CA VAL A 299 13.62 -29.28 30.64
C VAL A 299 14.49 -29.99 31.69
N ASP A 300 14.51 -29.50 32.93
CA ASP A 300 15.21 -30.18 34.00
C ASP A 300 14.83 -31.68 34.04
N SER A 301 15.84 -32.54 34.19
CA SER A 301 15.66 -33.99 34.32
C SER A 301 14.62 -34.27 35.41
N PRO A 302 13.59 -35.11 35.16
CA PRO A 302 13.59 -36.27 34.26
C PRO A 302 12.75 -36.15 32.98
N VAL A 303 12.43 -34.95 32.48
CA VAL A 303 11.52 -34.75 31.33
C VAL A 303 12.29 -34.33 30.07
N ASN A 304 12.03 -35.00 28.95
CA ASN A 304 12.50 -34.61 27.62
C ASN A 304 11.32 -34.09 26.79
N VAL A 305 11.47 -32.91 26.19
CA VAL A 305 10.46 -32.31 25.31
C VAL A 305 11.08 -32.02 23.95
N ARG A 306 10.51 -32.62 22.91
CA ARG A 306 10.85 -32.34 21.51
C ARG A 306 9.68 -31.69 20.81
N VAL A 307 9.89 -30.49 20.27
CA VAL A 307 8.87 -29.73 19.54
C VAL A 307 9.26 -29.69 18.08
N ARG A 308 8.43 -30.27 17.21
CA ARG A 308 8.56 -30.17 15.76
C ARG A 308 7.50 -29.23 15.22
N LEU A 309 7.90 -28.16 14.56
CA LEU A 309 7.02 -27.16 13.95
C LEU A 309 7.20 -27.19 12.43
N ALA A 310 6.13 -27.46 11.69
CA ALA A 310 6.08 -27.30 10.25
C ALA A 310 5.24 -26.07 9.90
N ILE A 311 5.77 -25.22 9.01
CA ILE A 311 5.08 -24.05 8.48
C ILE A 311 4.86 -24.29 6.98
N GLY A 312 3.62 -24.20 6.53
CA GLY A 312 3.26 -24.34 5.12
C GLY A 312 3.39 -23.03 4.36
N GLU A 313 3.08 -23.05 3.07
CA GLU A 313 2.98 -21.82 2.26
C GLU A 313 1.64 -21.12 2.47
N ARG A 314 1.60 -19.82 2.17
CA ARG A 314 0.34 -19.07 2.08
C ARG A 314 -0.38 -19.48 0.80
N GLU A 315 -1.66 -19.84 0.92
CA GLU A 315 -2.48 -20.24 -0.23
C GLU A 315 -2.52 -19.11 -1.28
N GLN A 316 -2.46 -19.48 -2.56
CA GLN A 316 -2.45 -18.54 -3.70
C GLN A 316 -1.34 -17.47 -3.67
N LYS A 317 -0.25 -17.69 -2.91
CA LYS A 317 0.82 -16.69 -2.70
C LYS A 317 0.29 -15.35 -2.17
N SER A 318 -0.76 -15.38 -1.33
CA SER A 318 -1.25 -14.18 -0.66
C SER A 318 -0.11 -13.49 0.09
N ALA A 319 0.08 -12.19 -0.14
CA ALA A 319 1.02 -11.39 0.64
C ALA A 319 0.63 -11.31 2.12
N TRP A 320 1.57 -10.96 3.00
CA TRP A 320 1.31 -10.80 4.44
C TRP A 320 0.47 -9.56 4.77
N LEU A 321 0.86 -8.40 4.24
CA LEU A 321 0.15 -7.13 4.30
C LEU A 321 -0.48 -6.86 2.93
N THR A 322 -1.74 -6.43 2.92
CA THR A 322 -2.35 -5.92 1.69
C THR A 322 -2.82 -4.49 1.88
N ILE A 323 -2.65 -3.68 0.85
CA ILE A 323 -3.23 -2.35 0.72
C ILE A 323 -4.32 -2.46 -0.34
N ALA A 324 -5.56 -2.68 0.11
CA ALA A 324 -6.70 -2.93 -0.74
C ALA A 324 -7.56 -1.69 -0.92
N ARG A 325 -8.22 -1.60 -2.07
CA ARG A 325 -9.20 -0.54 -2.40
C ARG A 325 -10.63 -1.05 -2.52
N ASP A 326 -10.78 -2.36 -2.64
CA ASP A 326 -12.02 -3.11 -2.74
C ASP A 326 -11.82 -4.56 -2.26
N GLY A 327 -12.86 -5.38 -2.35
CA GLY A 327 -12.83 -6.77 -1.89
C GLY A 327 -12.26 -7.78 -2.87
N THR A 328 -11.56 -7.34 -3.92
CA THR A 328 -10.95 -8.27 -4.88
C THR A 328 -9.73 -8.99 -4.30
N THR A 329 -9.02 -8.36 -3.36
CA THR A 329 -7.85 -8.95 -2.71
C THR A 329 -8.24 -9.71 -1.44
N VAL A 330 -7.87 -11.00 -1.40
CA VAL A 330 -8.05 -11.88 -0.24
C VAL A 330 -6.70 -12.22 0.36
N VAL A 331 -6.53 -11.91 1.64
CA VAL A 331 -5.34 -12.27 2.41
C VAL A 331 -5.58 -13.62 3.09
N ARG A 332 -4.58 -14.50 3.09
CA ARG A 332 -4.67 -15.85 3.66
C ARG A 332 -3.47 -16.17 4.53
N THR A 333 -3.68 -16.74 5.71
CA THR A 333 -2.58 -17.18 6.58
C THR A 333 -1.96 -18.49 6.08
N ALA A 334 -0.70 -18.73 6.43
CA ALA A 334 -0.07 -20.03 6.23
C ALA A 334 -0.66 -21.06 7.20
N GLN A 335 -0.68 -22.32 6.78
CA GLN A 335 -0.98 -23.44 7.66
C GLN A 335 0.20 -23.71 8.60
N VAL A 336 -0.11 -24.10 9.83
CA VAL A 336 0.91 -24.42 10.84
C VAL A 336 0.59 -25.77 11.47
N ARG A 337 1.59 -26.63 11.56
CA ARG A 337 1.51 -27.92 12.24
C ARG A 337 2.58 -28.02 13.31
N LEU A 338 2.18 -28.37 14.52
CA LEU A 338 3.01 -28.49 15.69
C LEU A 338 2.90 -29.91 16.24
N HIS A 339 4.02 -30.53 16.52
CA HIS A 339 4.10 -31.83 17.17
C HIS A 339 5.02 -31.74 18.38
N ILE A 340 4.44 -31.92 19.56
CA ILE A 340 5.12 -31.88 20.85
C ILE A 340 5.21 -33.31 21.37
N ASP A 341 6.41 -33.82 21.50
CA ASP A 341 6.71 -35.14 22.04
C ASP A 341 7.30 -34.97 23.43
N VAL A 342 6.53 -35.33 24.46
CA VAL A 342 6.98 -35.26 25.85
C VAL A 342 7.25 -36.68 26.35
N THR A 343 8.48 -36.96 26.75
CA THR A 343 8.86 -38.25 27.34
C THR A 343 9.49 -38.06 28.71
N THR A 344 9.15 -38.93 29.65
CA THR A 344 9.82 -38.98 30.95
C THR A 344 10.84 -40.11 30.98
N LEU A 345 11.91 -39.93 31.75
CA LEU A 345 12.73 -41.06 32.19
C LEU A 345 11.88 -41.99 33.07
N ASN A 346 12.32 -43.24 33.22
CA ASN A 346 11.64 -44.21 34.06
C ASN A 346 11.62 -43.71 35.52
N LEU A 347 10.48 -43.21 35.99
CA LEU A 347 10.34 -42.65 37.33
C LEU A 347 10.20 -43.78 38.35
N ALA A 348 11.30 -44.26 38.92
CA ALA A 348 11.33 -45.09 40.15
C ALA A 348 10.17 -46.12 40.31
N GLY A 349 9.82 -46.86 39.26
CA GLY A 349 8.75 -47.89 39.28
C GLY A 349 7.39 -47.48 38.71
N LEU A 350 7.17 -46.21 38.37
CA LEU A 350 5.95 -45.67 37.76
C LEU A 350 5.90 -45.78 36.23
N GLY A 351 6.95 -46.32 35.61
CA GLY A 351 7.05 -46.52 34.16
C GLY A 351 7.35 -45.25 33.38
N ARG A 352 7.36 -45.37 32.04
CA ARG A 352 7.62 -44.25 31.12
C ARG A 352 6.30 -43.61 30.72
N VAL A 353 6.22 -42.29 30.85
CA VAL A 353 5.13 -41.48 30.28
C VAL A 353 5.59 -40.93 28.93
N HIS A 354 4.75 -41.08 27.91
CA HIS A 354 4.99 -40.57 26.56
C HIS A 354 3.73 -39.85 26.08
N LEU A 355 3.78 -38.52 25.93
CA LEU A 355 2.63 -37.70 25.57
C LEU A 355 2.90 -36.98 24.24
N PRO A 356 2.51 -37.59 23.10
CA PRO A 356 2.62 -36.96 21.79
C PRO A 356 1.36 -36.13 21.53
N VAL A 357 1.54 -34.82 21.52
CA VAL A 357 0.50 -33.84 21.24
C VAL A 357 0.74 -33.25 19.86
N TYR A 358 -0.27 -33.35 19.00
CA TYR A 358 -0.29 -32.73 17.70
C TYR A 358 -1.27 -31.55 17.71
N ALA A 359 -0.87 -30.42 17.16
CA ALA A 359 -1.76 -29.30 16.89
C ALA A 359 -1.62 -28.86 15.44
N GLU A 360 -2.72 -28.53 14.79
CA GLU A 360 -2.75 -28.00 13.44
C GLU A 360 -3.66 -26.78 13.41
N VAL A 361 -3.23 -25.74 12.70
CA VAL A 361 -4.04 -24.57 12.42
C VAL A 361 -4.13 -24.43 10.91
N ALA A 362 -5.35 -24.62 10.39
CA ALA A 362 -5.64 -24.43 8.98
C ALA A 362 -5.53 -22.95 8.58
N SER A 363 -5.49 -22.69 7.27
CA SER A 363 -5.45 -21.34 6.74
C SER A 363 -6.73 -20.58 7.09
N GLY A 364 -6.57 -19.37 7.64
CA GLY A 364 -7.61 -18.37 7.76
C GLY A 364 -7.57 -17.40 6.59
N LYS A 365 -8.67 -16.71 6.31
CA LYS A 365 -8.78 -15.73 5.22
C LYS A 365 -9.45 -14.45 5.67
N ALA A 366 -9.10 -13.33 5.03
CA ALA A 366 -9.77 -12.06 5.21
C ALA A 366 -9.82 -11.26 3.91
N ALA A 367 -10.90 -10.52 3.72
CA ALA A 367 -11.08 -9.65 2.55
C ALA A 367 -11.71 -8.33 2.99
N LEU A 368 -11.31 -7.24 2.33
CA LEU A 368 -11.94 -5.94 2.51
C LEU A 368 -13.37 -5.98 1.96
N THR A 369 -14.34 -5.50 2.72
CA THR A 369 -15.74 -5.48 2.28
C THR A 369 -16.16 -4.06 1.89
N ALA A 370 -15.76 -3.07 2.69
CA ALA A 370 -16.16 -1.68 2.51
C ALA A 370 -15.12 -0.72 3.11
N ILE A 371 -15.00 0.46 2.52
CA ILE A 371 -14.24 1.59 3.05
C ILE A 371 -15.17 2.79 3.13
N ASN A 372 -15.22 3.45 4.29
CA ASN A 372 -15.92 4.69 4.50
C ASN A 372 -14.95 5.77 5.01
N CYS A 373 -14.39 6.54 4.07
CA CYS A 373 -13.47 7.64 4.39
C CYS A 373 -14.14 8.79 5.17
N SER A 374 -15.47 8.94 5.13
CA SER A 374 -16.15 10.02 5.86
C SER A 374 -16.30 9.72 7.35
N ALA A 375 -16.39 8.44 7.70
CA ALA A 375 -16.46 7.96 9.08
C ALA A 375 -15.11 7.46 9.60
N ASP A 376 -14.07 7.49 8.77
CA ASP A 376 -12.75 6.90 9.03
C ASP A 376 -12.83 5.42 9.47
N THR A 377 -13.69 4.66 8.78
CA THR A 377 -13.93 3.24 9.06
C THR A 377 -13.75 2.36 7.83
N PHE A 378 -13.41 1.09 8.07
CA PHE A 378 -13.42 0.06 7.04
C PHE A 378 -13.84 -1.28 7.63
N ASP A 379 -14.44 -2.11 6.78
CA ASP A 379 -14.97 -3.41 7.15
C ASP A 379 -14.17 -4.52 6.50
N VAL A 380 -13.78 -5.52 7.28
CA VAL A 380 -13.07 -6.72 6.82
C VAL A 380 -13.93 -7.94 7.14
N SER A 381 -14.25 -8.73 6.12
CA SER A 381 -14.83 -10.05 6.30
C SER A 381 -13.72 -11.05 6.57
N ALA A 382 -13.67 -11.62 7.77
CA ALA A 382 -12.66 -12.57 8.19
C ALA A 382 -13.25 -13.95 8.51
N ARG A 383 -12.52 -15.00 8.17
CA ARG A 383 -12.83 -16.39 8.54
C ARG A 383 -11.58 -17.01 9.16
N SER A 384 -11.72 -17.51 10.39
CA SER A 384 -10.66 -18.26 11.04
C SER A 384 -10.50 -19.63 10.39
N GLY A 385 -9.26 -20.12 10.33
CA GLY A 385 -9.00 -21.51 9.99
C GLY A 385 -9.43 -22.42 11.14
N ILE A 386 -9.79 -23.67 10.82
CA ILE A 386 -10.03 -24.70 11.83
C ILE A 386 -8.69 -25.00 12.52
N ALA A 387 -8.67 -24.90 13.84
CA ALA A 387 -7.61 -25.43 14.68
C ALA A 387 -7.99 -26.83 15.17
N SER A 388 -7.05 -27.75 15.19
CA SER A 388 -7.22 -29.09 15.74
C SER A 388 -6.10 -29.36 16.74
N VAL A 389 -6.44 -29.92 17.89
CA VAL A 389 -5.48 -30.47 18.85
C VAL A 389 -5.78 -31.94 19.06
N ALA A 390 -4.76 -32.77 18.98
CA ALA A 390 -4.87 -34.20 19.12
C ALA A 390 -3.80 -34.77 20.06
N LEU A 391 -4.18 -35.79 20.81
CA LEU A 391 -3.28 -36.68 21.53
C LEU A 391 -3.17 -37.97 20.71
N GLY A 392 -1.95 -38.38 20.37
CA GLY A 392 -1.70 -39.62 19.62
C GLY A 392 -0.46 -39.53 18.75
N GLU A 393 -0.02 -40.69 18.24
CA GLU A 393 1.13 -40.77 17.35
C GLU A 393 0.78 -40.24 15.97
N ILE A 394 1.69 -39.47 15.40
CA ILE A 394 1.67 -39.08 13.99
C ILE A 394 2.97 -39.48 13.32
N ASP A 395 2.92 -39.73 12.01
CA ASP A 395 4.15 -39.87 11.23
C ASP A 395 4.86 -38.51 11.12
N SER A 396 5.82 -38.33 12.01
CA SER A 396 6.82 -37.27 12.07
C SER A 396 7.35 -36.82 10.72
N SER A 397 7.60 -37.75 9.79
CA SER A 397 8.18 -37.46 8.47
C SER A 397 7.19 -36.76 7.53
N ARG A 398 5.90 -36.82 7.84
CA ARG A 398 4.81 -36.21 7.06
C ARG A 398 4.29 -34.92 7.66
N LEU A 399 4.94 -34.40 8.70
CA LEU A 399 4.51 -33.16 9.35
C LEU A 399 4.47 -31.98 8.37
N SER A 400 5.39 -31.96 7.39
CA SER A 400 5.48 -30.96 6.33
C SER A 400 4.59 -31.23 5.10
N ASP A 401 3.89 -32.38 5.03
CA ASP A 401 2.98 -32.69 3.92
C ASP A 401 1.59 -32.12 4.20
N PHE A 402 1.41 -30.83 3.89
CA PHE A 402 0.14 -30.12 4.02
C PHE A 402 -0.92 -30.52 2.99
N SER A 403 -0.61 -31.41 2.03
CA SER A 403 -1.58 -31.89 1.03
C SER A 403 -2.53 -32.97 1.56
N ARG A 404 -2.23 -33.51 2.75
CA ARG A 404 -2.98 -34.60 3.39
C ARG A 404 -3.14 -34.34 4.88
N ASP A 405 -4.22 -34.86 5.44
CA ASP A 405 -4.42 -34.85 6.90
C ASP A 405 -3.39 -35.74 7.61
N ALA A 406 -2.92 -35.32 8.77
CA ALA A 406 -2.08 -36.14 9.62
C ALA A 406 -2.89 -37.33 10.17
N ALA A 407 -2.49 -38.54 9.78
CA ALA A 407 -3.08 -39.78 10.29
C ALA A 407 -2.70 -39.96 11.77
N LEU A 408 -3.71 -39.92 12.64
CA LEU A 408 -3.56 -40.08 14.09
C LEU A 408 -3.71 -41.56 14.46
N THR A 409 -2.79 -42.10 15.25
CA THR A 409 -2.91 -43.46 15.81
C THR A 409 -2.75 -43.45 17.34
N PRO A 410 -3.32 -44.43 18.07
CA PRO A 410 -3.22 -44.45 19.54
C PRO A 410 -1.78 -44.56 20.06
N ALA A 411 -1.38 -43.57 20.86
CA ALA A 411 -0.08 -43.50 21.53
C ALA A 411 -0.07 -44.31 22.82
N ALA A 412 1.07 -44.92 23.15
CA ALA A 412 1.28 -45.60 24.43
C ALA A 412 1.63 -44.56 25.51
N VAL A 413 0.60 -43.95 26.10
CA VAL A 413 0.76 -42.82 27.02
C VAL A 413 1.43 -43.21 28.34
N LEU A 414 1.17 -44.43 28.80
CA LEU A 414 1.81 -45.04 29.96
C LEU A 414 2.29 -46.44 29.61
N ASP A 415 3.58 -46.68 29.78
CA ASP A 415 4.20 -47.98 29.56
C ASP A 415 4.94 -48.42 30.82
N THR A 416 4.33 -49.35 31.55
CA THR A 416 4.87 -49.97 32.77
C THR A 416 4.94 -51.49 32.60
N ALA A 417 5.64 -52.19 33.50
CA ALA A 417 5.67 -53.65 33.48
C ALA A 417 4.30 -54.30 33.74
N ALA A 418 3.40 -53.62 34.46
CA ALA A 418 2.10 -54.15 34.88
C ALA A 418 0.91 -53.65 34.04
N LEU A 419 1.04 -52.48 33.43
CA LEU A 419 -0.04 -51.78 32.74
C LEU A 419 0.49 -51.00 31.53
N LYS A 420 -0.19 -51.16 30.39
CA LYS A 420 0.00 -50.36 29.17
C LYS A 420 -1.28 -49.62 28.85
N VAL A 421 -1.23 -48.30 28.83
CA VAL A 421 -2.38 -47.45 28.48
C VAL A 421 -2.13 -46.85 27.12
N ARG A 422 -3.05 -47.07 26.18
CA ARG A 422 -3.05 -46.40 24.88
C ARG A 422 -4.20 -45.41 24.81
N ALA A 423 -3.93 -44.20 24.36
CA ALA A 423 -4.94 -43.16 24.21
C ALA A 423 -4.78 -42.45 22.87
N ALA A 424 -5.93 -42.06 22.32
CA ALA A 424 -6.03 -41.09 21.25
C ALA A 424 -7.20 -40.15 21.55
N ALA A 425 -7.01 -38.87 21.30
CA ALA A 425 -8.07 -37.87 21.38
C ALA A 425 -7.87 -36.83 20.29
N ARG A 426 -8.94 -36.23 19.80
CA ARG A 426 -8.89 -35.09 18.87
C ARG A 426 -10.01 -34.12 19.21
N VAL A 427 -9.66 -32.84 19.26
CA VAL A 427 -10.58 -31.73 19.46
C VAL A 427 -10.37 -30.75 18.32
N ASN A 428 -11.44 -30.42 17.62
CA ASN A 428 -11.44 -29.40 16.57
C ASN A 428 -12.13 -28.14 17.12
N VAL A 429 -11.52 -26.99 16.87
CA VAL A 429 -12.02 -25.66 17.22
C VAL A 429 -12.03 -24.85 15.93
N GLY A 430 -13.19 -24.37 15.52
CA GLY A 430 -13.31 -23.55 14.32
C GLY A 430 -14.57 -22.71 14.37
N ASP A 431 -14.51 -21.54 13.75
CA ASP A 431 -15.70 -20.75 13.47
C ASP A 431 -16.34 -21.26 12.17
N SER A 432 -17.67 -21.24 12.11
CA SER A 432 -18.45 -21.80 11.00
C SER A 432 -18.78 -20.80 9.90
N GLY A 433 -18.47 -19.51 10.10
CA GLY A 433 -18.90 -18.44 9.20
C GLY A 433 -17.84 -17.36 8.92
N ASP A 434 -18.17 -16.52 7.93
CA ASP A 434 -17.48 -15.26 7.74
C ASP A 434 -17.99 -14.27 8.79
N THR A 435 -17.08 -13.68 9.57
CA THR A 435 -17.37 -12.64 10.56
C THR A 435 -16.98 -11.29 10.01
N LEU A 436 -17.91 -10.33 10.06
CA LEU A 436 -17.65 -8.95 9.66
C LEU A 436 -17.01 -8.17 10.83
N LEU A 437 -15.78 -7.70 10.62
CA LEU A 437 -15.04 -6.88 11.57
C LEU A 437 -15.00 -5.45 11.08
N ARG A 438 -15.41 -4.50 11.93
CA ARG A 438 -15.33 -3.06 11.65
C ARG A 438 -14.15 -2.46 12.39
N PHE A 439 -13.30 -1.77 11.64
CA PHE A 439 -12.16 -1.04 12.15
C PHE A 439 -12.39 0.46 12.04
N THR A 440 -11.89 1.19 13.02
CA THR A 440 -11.89 2.65 13.09
C THR A 440 -10.45 3.09 13.28
N ARG A 441 -10.01 4.14 12.57
CA ARG A 441 -8.65 4.66 12.73
C ARG A 441 -8.45 5.39 14.06
#